data_AF-V7FNZ1-F1
#
_entry.id   AF-V7FNZ1-F1
#
_cell.length_a   1.000
_cell.length_b   1.000
_cell.length_c   1.000
_cell.angle_alpha   90.00
_cell.angle_beta   90.00
_cell.angle_gamma   90.00
#
_symmetry.space_group_name_H-M   'P 1'
#
loop_
_entity.id
_entity.type
_entity.pdbx_description
1 polymer ?
#
loop_
_entity_poly.entity_id
_entity_poly.type
_entity_poly.pdbx_seq_one_letter_code
_entity_poly.pdbx_strand_id
1 'polypeptide(L)'
;MCCFDADVVEAASMKSDTLSYPPRGLSREEAARYVGVGSTLFDDMVADGRMPRPKHVNSRAIWDRVALDIAFSALPDKDNGLQQLLERSKREPTRR
;
A
#
# COMPACT_ATOMS: atom_id res chain seq x y z
N MET A 1 34.51 16.56 -1.81
CA MET A 1 34.81 15.42 -2.71
C MET A 1 34.07 14.22 -2.14
N CYS A 2 32.99 13.81 -2.80
CA CYS A 2 32.14 12.71 -2.37
C CYS A 2 32.91 11.38 -2.42
N CYS A 3 32.90 10.62 -1.33
CA CYS A 3 33.02 9.16 -1.39
C CYS A 3 31.66 8.63 -0.96
N PHE A 4 30.83 8.34 -1.97
CA PHE A 4 29.51 7.73 -1.84
C PHE A 4 29.68 6.33 -2.43
N ASP A 5 30.21 5.42 -1.62
CA ASP A 5 30.31 3.99 -1.93
C ASP A 5 29.36 3.30 -0.95
N ALA A 6 28.11 3.03 -1.34
CA ALA A 6 27.71 1.91 -2.20
C ALA A 6 28.02 0.57 -1.52
N ASP A 7 27.28 0.25 -0.46
CA ASP A 7 27.04 -1.15 -0.13
C ASP A 7 25.55 -1.44 -0.20
N VAL A 8 25.27 -2.24 -1.23
CA VAL A 8 24.00 -2.62 -1.79
C VAL A 8 23.13 -3.25 -0.70
N VAL A 9 21.95 -2.67 -0.54
CA VAL A 9 20.86 -3.17 0.30
C VAL A 9 20.67 -4.66 0.04
N GLU A 10 21.07 -5.45 1.04
CA GLU A 10 20.94 -6.91 1.12
C GLU A 10 19.56 -7.32 0.61
N ALA A 11 19.53 -7.90 -0.58
CA ALA A 11 18.34 -8.42 -1.22
C ALA A 11 17.81 -9.57 -0.35
N ALA A 12 16.88 -9.25 0.54
CA ALA A 12 16.08 -10.21 1.26
C ALA A 12 15.33 -11.08 0.24
N SER A 13 15.92 -12.25 -0.02
CA SER A 13 15.39 -13.40 -0.75
C SER A 13 13.87 -13.35 -0.80
N MET A 14 13.33 -12.97 -1.96
CA MET A 14 11.90 -13.11 -2.25
C MET A 14 11.60 -14.61 -2.31
N LYS A 15 11.37 -15.20 -1.14
CA LYS A 15 10.69 -16.49 -1.00
C LYS A 15 9.30 -16.27 -1.57
N SER A 16 9.13 -16.62 -2.84
CA SER A 16 7.82 -16.76 -3.46
C SER A 16 7.16 -17.94 -2.76
N ASP A 17 6.40 -17.64 -1.69
CA ASP A 17 5.61 -18.67 -1.02
C ASP A 17 4.64 -19.25 -2.05
N THR A 18 4.78 -20.55 -2.29
CA THR A 18 3.93 -21.38 -3.17
C THR A 18 2.56 -21.63 -2.54
N LEU A 19 2.15 -20.78 -1.59
CA LEU A 19 0.85 -20.85 -0.93
C LEU A 19 -0.16 -20.08 -1.78
N SER A 20 -0.97 -20.84 -2.52
CA SER A 20 -2.08 -20.34 -3.36
C SER A 20 -3.17 -19.59 -2.58
N TYR A 21 -3.09 -19.52 -1.25
CA TYR A 21 -3.98 -18.72 -0.41
C TYR A 21 -3.15 -17.70 0.38
N PRO A 22 -3.45 -16.40 0.27
CA PRO A 22 -2.75 -15.42 1.06
C PRO A 22 -3.08 -15.66 2.54
N PRO A 23 -2.08 -15.90 3.42
CA PRO A 23 -2.31 -16.00 4.85
C PRO A 23 -3.04 -14.76 5.32
N ARG A 24 -4.05 -14.93 6.17
CA ARG A 24 -4.89 -13.80 6.63
C ARG A 24 -4.08 -12.81 7.47
N GLY A 25 -3.08 -13.32 8.19
CA GLY A 25 -2.13 -12.54 8.97
C GLY A 25 -0.85 -12.30 8.17
N LEU A 26 -0.50 -11.03 8.01
CA LEU A 26 0.69 -10.55 7.32
C LEU A 26 1.64 -9.90 8.34
N SER A 27 2.94 -10.14 8.18
CA SER A 27 3.98 -9.34 8.83
C SER A 27 4.04 -7.92 8.24
N ARG A 28 4.81 -7.04 8.87
CA ARG A 28 4.98 -5.65 8.41
C ARG A 28 5.43 -5.57 6.95
N GLU A 29 6.44 -6.37 6.61
CA GLU A 29 7.04 -6.39 5.27
C GLU A 29 6.06 -6.94 4.22
N GLU A 30 5.28 -7.95 4.58
CA GLU A 30 4.26 -8.53 3.71
C GLU A 30 3.07 -7.58 3.52
N ALA A 31 2.64 -6.88 4.57
CA ALA A 31 1.59 -5.88 4.49
C ALA A 31 1.98 -4.71 3.58
N ALA A 32 3.21 -4.22 3.71
CA ALA A 32 3.75 -3.18 2.83
C ALA A 32 3.79 -3.64 1.36
N ARG A 33 4.27 -4.86 1.11
CA ARG A 33 4.26 -5.47 -0.23
C ARG A 33 2.85 -5.66 -0.78
N TYR A 34 1.89 -6.06 0.05
CA TYR A 34 0.49 -6.25 -0.33
C TYR A 34 -0.15 -4.94 -0.82
N VAL A 35 0.13 -3.83 -0.12
CA VAL A 35 -0.33 -2.49 -0.53
C VAL A 35 0.49 -1.93 -1.69
N GLY A 36 1.70 -2.45 -1.92
CA GLY A 36 2.61 -1.98 -2.99
C GLY A 36 3.44 -0.75 -2.59
N VAL A 37 3.69 -0.56 -1.28
CA VAL A 37 4.48 0.56 -0.74
C VAL A 37 5.75 0.07 -0.04
N GLY A 38 6.72 0.97 0.14
CA GLY A 38 7.89 0.71 0.99
C GLY A 38 7.49 0.52 2.46
N SER A 39 8.28 -0.24 3.21
CA SER A 39 7.99 -0.54 4.63
C SER A 39 8.02 0.69 5.54
N THR A 40 8.79 1.72 5.20
CA THR A 40 8.82 3.01 5.91
C THR A 40 7.54 3.81 5.65
N LEU A 41 7.16 3.94 4.37
CA LEU A 41 5.91 4.61 3.98
C LEU A 41 4.68 3.91 4.57
N PHE A 42 4.71 2.58 4.67
CA PHE A 42 3.65 1.83 5.32
C PHE A 42 3.50 2.22 6.80
N ASP A 43 4.60 2.33 7.54
CA ASP A 43 4.56 2.76 8.94
C ASP A 43 4.03 4.19 9.08
N ASP A 44 4.45 5.10 8.20
CA ASP A 44 3.94 6.47 8.17
C ASP A 44 2.42 6.48 7.91
N MET A 45 1.93 5.66 6.98
CA MET A 45 0.50 5.52 6.71
C MET A 45 -0.28 4.92 7.89
N VAL A 46 0.32 4.02 8.66
CA VAL A 46 -0.27 3.49 9.89
C VAL A 46 -0.29 4.55 10.98
N ALA A 47 0.77 5.36 11.11
CA ALA A 47 0.86 6.47 12.06
C ALA A 47 -0.15 7.58 11.74
N ASP A 48 -0.32 7.91 10.46
CA ASP A 48 -1.31 8.86 9.94
C ASP A 48 -2.76 8.37 10.09
N GLY A 49 -2.97 7.09 10.42
CA GLY A 49 -4.30 6.48 10.56
C GLY A 49 -4.98 6.14 9.23
N ARG A 50 -4.23 6.18 8.13
CA ARG A 50 -4.69 5.77 6.80
C ARG A 50 -4.71 4.24 6.62
N MET A 51 -3.92 3.53 7.41
CA MET A 51 -3.80 2.07 7.42
C MET A 51 -4.19 1.52 8.79
N PRO A 52 -4.66 0.25 8.88
CA PRO A 52 -5.09 -0.35 10.12
C PRO A 52 -3.90 -0.56 11.06
N ARG A 53 -4.15 -0.38 12.35
CA ARG A 53 -3.15 -0.65 13.38
C ARG A 53 -2.85 -2.16 13.47
N PRO A 54 -1.59 -2.55 13.76
CA PRO A 54 -1.24 -3.96 13.93
C PRO A 54 -2.01 -4.60 15.07
N LYS A 55 -2.40 -5.87 14.87
CA LYS A 55 -2.84 -6.74 15.96
C LYS A 55 -1.60 -7.38 16.59
N HIS A 56 -1.41 -7.15 17.89
CA HIS A 56 -0.31 -7.78 18.62
C HIS A 56 -0.75 -9.17 19.07
N VAL A 57 -0.19 -10.20 18.44
CA VAL A 57 -0.36 -11.59 18.87
C VAL A 57 0.94 -11.99 19.58
N ASN A 58 0.90 -12.02 20.91
CA ASN A 58 2.08 -12.16 21.77
C ASN A 58 3.13 -11.07 21.44
N SER A 59 4.28 -11.47 20.89
CA SER A 59 5.39 -10.58 20.56
C SER A 59 5.43 -10.14 19.09
N ARG A 60 4.45 -10.55 18.27
CA ARG A 60 4.43 -10.27 16.83
C ARG A 60 3.30 -9.31 16.47
N ALA A 61 3.63 -8.28 15.71
CA ALA A 61 2.66 -7.43 15.04
C ALA A 61 2.18 -8.11 13.76
N ILE A 62 0.88 -8.39 13.69
CA ILE A 62 0.23 -9.05 12.55
C ILE A 62 -0.85 -8.12 12.00
N TRP A 63 -0.83 -7.90 10.69
CA TRP A 63 -1.87 -7.18 9.97
C TRP A 63 -2.84 -8.15 9.32
N ASP A 64 -4.12 -7.82 9.39
CA ASP A 64 -5.15 -8.61 8.73
C ASP A 64 -5.30 -8.13 7.29
N ARG A 65 -5.19 -9.04 6.31
CA ARG A 65 -5.39 -8.74 4.88
C ARG A 65 -6.71 -8.03 4.62
N VAL A 66 -7.80 -8.47 5.27
CA VAL A 66 -9.13 -7.88 5.06
C VAL A 66 -9.18 -6.46 5.62
N ALA A 67 -8.50 -6.19 6.72
CA ALA A 67 -8.42 -4.84 7.28
C ALA A 67 -7.62 -3.91 6.36
N LEU A 68 -6.53 -4.41 5.76
CA LEU A 68 -5.76 -3.64 4.77
C LEU A 68 -6.63 -3.31 3.54
N ASP A 69 -7.39 -4.27 3.03
CA ASP A 69 -8.28 -4.08 1.88
C ASP A 69 -9.38 -3.05 2.14
N ILE A 70 -10.02 -3.12 3.31
CA ILE A 70 -11.03 -2.14 3.74
C ILE A 70 -10.40 -0.75 3.89
N ALA A 71 -9.24 -0.64 4.53
CA ALA A 71 -8.56 0.63 4.73
C ALA A 71 -8.08 1.24 3.42
N PHE A 72 -7.56 0.42 2.51
CA PHE A 72 -7.14 0.84 1.18
C PHE A 72 -8.34 1.34 0.36
N SER A 73 -9.46 0.61 0.38
CA SER A 73 -10.70 1.01 -0.29
C SER A 73 -11.32 2.29 0.29
N ALA A 74 -11.01 2.62 1.55
CA ALA A 74 -11.45 3.85 2.20
C ALA A 74 -10.52 5.05 1.96
N LEU A 75 -9.36 4.84 1.33
CA LEU A 75 -8.47 5.96 0.98
C LEU A 75 -9.19 6.87 -0.02
N PRO A 76 -9.07 8.21 0.14
CA PRO A 76 -9.61 9.11 -0.86
C PRO A 76 -8.86 8.87 -2.17
N ASP A 77 -9.59 8.54 -3.22
CA ASP A 77 -9.07 8.57 -4.57
C ASP A 77 -8.55 9.99 -4.80
N LYS A 78 -7.24 10.14 -5.07
CA LYS A 78 -6.79 11.37 -5.70
C LYS A 78 -7.57 11.44 -7.00
N ASP A 79 -8.36 12.50 -7.18
CA ASP A 79 -9.14 12.78 -8.39
C ASP A 79 -8.22 12.69 -9.61
N ASN A 80 -8.11 11.48 -10.15
CA ASN A 80 -7.31 11.18 -11.31
C ASN A 80 -8.04 11.79 -12.50
N GLY A 81 -7.28 12.29 -13.48
CA GLY A 81 -7.78 13.08 -14.61
C GLY A 81 -9.03 12.55 -15.33
N LEU A 82 -9.44 11.30 -15.12
CA LEU A 82 -10.76 10.76 -15.43
C LEU A 82 -11.91 11.63 -14.90
N GLN A 83 -11.91 12.03 -13.62
CA GLN A 83 -12.95 12.87 -13.03
C GLN A 83 -13.05 14.21 -13.80
N GLN A 84 -11.90 14.82 -14.10
CA GLN A 84 -11.83 16.04 -14.89
C GLN A 84 -12.29 15.83 -16.34
N LEU A 85 -12.01 14.67 -16.93
CA LEU A 85 -12.38 14.32 -18.30
C LEU A 85 -13.89 14.06 -18.45
N LEU A 86 -14.48 13.39 -17.45
CA LEU A 86 -15.92 13.18 -17.31
C LEU A 86 -16.65 14.52 -17.20
N GLU A 87 -16.13 15.40 -16.35
CA GLU A 87 -16.68 16.74 -16.15
C GLU A 87 -16.56 17.59 -17.42
N ARG A 88 -15.43 17.49 -18.15
CA ARG A 88 -15.24 18.15 -19.44
C ARG A 88 -16.23 17.64 -20.49
N SER A 89 -16.47 16.33 -20.56
CA SER A 89 -17.39 15.73 -21.53
C SER A 89 -18.85 16.11 -21.26
N LYS A 90 -19.25 16.21 -19.98
CA LYS A 90 -20.58 16.69 -19.59
C LYS A 90 -20.81 18.16 -19.94
N ARG A 91 -19.73 18.96 -19.98
CA ARG A 91 -19.76 20.39 -20.34
C ARG A 91 -19.74 20.66 -21.84
N GLU A 92 -19.67 19.62 -22.68
CA GLU A 92 -19.83 19.79 -24.12
C GLU A 92 -21.32 19.58 -24.45
N PRO A 93 -22.17 20.64 -24.43
CA PRO A 93 -23.50 20.49 -24.96
C PRO A 93 -23.32 20.08 -26.42
N THR A 94 -23.97 18.98 -26.79
CA THR A 94 -24.13 18.56 -28.18
C THR A 94 -24.37 19.80 -29.03
N ARG A 95 -23.35 20.22 -29.79
CA ARG A 95 -23.47 21.25 -30.81
C ARG A 95 -24.42 20.69 -31.86
N ARG A 96 -25.69 21.09 -31.80
CA ARG A 96 -26.68 20.95 -32.86
C ARG A 96 -27.24 22.33 -33.15
#